data_AF-A0AAD9GP39-F1
#
_entry.id   AF-A0AAD9GP39-F1
#
_cell.length_a   1.000
_cell.length_b   1.000
_cell.length_c   1.000
_cell.angle_alpha   90.00
_cell.angle_beta   90.00
_cell.angle_gamma   90.00
#
_symmetry.space_group_name_H-M   'P 1'
#
loop_
_entity.id
_entity.type
_entity.pdbx_description
1 polymer ?
#
loop_
_entity_poly.entity_id
_entity_poly.type
_entity_poly.pdbx_seq_one_letter_code
_entity_poly.pdbx_strand_id
1 'polypeptide(L)'
;MTSSEPSTAVRPLAEVVLYAEFDLTKGSTLRASYPAPFAHYSPEFFADIMLPEGVHNREEDFTIFFLNRQNAHTPTVTSEEEASKETQEQVQVQDQDPLQNFMYCLSVVRTTHDSAARRGAKVTAVALCSTHKSCFALKDVLNLAVLKIVGSKSEEESENVLKELFAVANAVDISGIRGLSNMERRLMKRTISSTGRAAANIEDAKTLEKALFFRAQAMWDDIPISLQFKMCSTDDQHDDGTLTQLLHTFGDQTMVLFNAVLTGQRVIMLGYNRPAGEVCNFVLATSSLVCPPLFGLIDRQYPYANLTDLGFLAMPGYIAGVTNPMFKTKREWWDVLCDISTGEVFVSAPVEKEDYDPSDRNFVLEVLDGVAAGYDEEWVRCMFEEYMRKNVVDIALGEANYLSPDALAKRSAVNNKRITKWAQTDSYKRFMDSPHRMHFHSPAFNISYSQISCVKHTFYMDEYLRIDVVVLNVTMRIVFLFAMWKTGVDLKRHIRSLQGDMIVLDDTLVEKIYSDFATLLNTELELQEFLSFLPVLRGGLQTIAQGIFHPSIGVKHNTVVLLKRLEQFPSTLSSMQRLNPFLLMSYQRIHDIVNPDTRD
;
A
#
# COMPACT_ATOMS: atom_id res chain seq x y z
N MET A 1 32.06 -2.36 14.41
CA MET A 1 31.94 -1.17 15.27
C MET A 1 30.50 -0.72 15.19
N THR A 2 29.78 -0.88 16.28
CA THR A 2 28.34 -0.64 16.43
C THR A 2 28.06 0.86 16.38
N SER A 3 27.48 1.35 15.29
CA SER A 3 26.90 2.68 15.22
C SER A 3 25.56 2.65 15.96
N SER A 4 25.54 3.17 17.17
CA SER A 4 24.33 3.50 17.91
C SER A 4 23.58 4.59 17.14
N GLU A 5 22.47 4.21 16.49
CA GLU A 5 21.49 5.17 16.00
C GLU A 5 20.95 6.00 17.19
N PRO A 6 20.74 7.31 17.02
CA PRO A 6 20.19 8.15 18.08
C PRO A 6 18.74 7.71 18.35
N SER A 7 18.37 7.62 19.63
CA SER A 7 17.02 7.28 20.07
C SER A 7 16.02 8.32 19.54
N THR A 8 15.32 7.99 18.46
CA THR A 8 14.11 8.69 18.05
C THR A 8 13.11 8.59 19.19
N ALA A 9 12.72 9.72 19.77
CA ALA A 9 11.66 9.75 20.77
C ALA A 9 10.43 9.07 20.19
N VAL A 10 9.97 7.99 20.84
CA VAL A 10 8.80 7.22 20.39
C VAL A 10 7.61 8.17 20.39
N ARG A 11 7.09 8.47 19.19
CA ARG A 11 5.90 9.33 19.06
C ARG A 11 4.69 8.64 19.68
N PRO A 12 3.80 9.40 20.33
CA PRO A 12 2.61 8.84 20.95
C PRO A 12 1.66 8.24 19.90
N LEU A 13 0.95 7.16 20.27
CA LEU A 13 -0.05 6.54 19.41
C LEU A 13 -1.29 7.45 19.24
N ALA A 14 -1.61 8.28 20.23
CA ALA A 14 -2.69 9.25 20.20
C ALA A 14 -2.14 10.65 20.51
N GLU A 15 -2.42 11.61 19.63
CA GLU A 15 -1.98 13.01 19.79
C GLU A 15 -3.09 13.90 20.32
N VAL A 16 -4.31 13.70 19.83
CA VAL A 16 -5.49 14.41 20.34
C VAL A 16 -6.69 13.48 20.38
N VAL A 17 -7.50 13.64 21.41
CA VAL A 17 -8.81 12.99 21.54
C VAL A 17 -9.90 14.05 21.66
N LEU A 18 -11.04 13.78 21.05
CA LEU A 18 -12.16 14.71 20.91
C LEU A 18 -13.44 14.09 21.45
N TYR A 19 -14.27 14.92 22.07
CA TYR A 19 -15.60 14.56 22.52
C TYR A 19 -16.65 15.48 21.90
N ALA A 20 -17.60 14.91 21.16
CA ALA A 20 -18.75 15.61 20.60
C ALA A 20 -20.06 14.98 21.06
N GLU A 21 -21.10 15.80 21.17
CA GLU A 21 -22.45 15.35 21.44
C GLU A 21 -23.48 16.21 20.70
N PHE A 22 -24.67 15.63 20.53
CA PHE A 22 -25.79 16.35 19.97
C PHE A 22 -26.53 17.16 21.05
N ASP A 23 -26.41 18.49 20.99
CA ASP A 23 -27.15 19.43 21.83
C ASP A 23 -28.50 19.79 21.19
N LEU A 24 -29.56 19.77 21.99
CA LEU A 24 -30.92 20.02 21.50
C LEU A 24 -31.17 21.44 20.98
N THR A 25 -30.37 22.40 21.44
CA THR A 25 -30.51 23.82 21.12
C THR A 25 -29.49 24.27 20.08
N LYS A 26 -28.27 23.74 20.15
CA LYS A 26 -27.15 24.13 19.28
C LYS A 26 -26.92 23.17 18.11
N GLY A 27 -27.50 21.97 18.15
CA GLY A 27 -27.23 20.92 17.18
C GLY A 27 -25.96 20.14 17.53
N SER A 28 -25.22 19.67 16.53
CA SER A 28 -23.94 19.00 16.72
C SER A 28 -22.93 19.94 17.39
N THR A 29 -22.37 19.53 18.53
CA THR A 29 -21.41 20.37 19.27
C THR A 29 -20.20 19.56 19.73
N LEU A 30 -19.01 20.13 19.53
CA LEU A 30 -17.78 19.63 20.15
C LEU A 30 -17.72 20.18 21.59
N ARG A 31 -17.62 19.29 22.56
CA ARG A 31 -17.63 19.62 24.00
C ARG A 31 -16.25 19.77 24.58
N ALA A 32 -15.35 18.85 24.25
CA ALA A 32 -14.01 18.83 24.81
C ALA A 32 -12.98 18.29 23.81
N SER A 33 -11.74 18.72 24.00
CA SER A 33 -10.55 18.23 23.30
C SER A 33 -9.40 18.12 24.29
N TYR A 34 -8.60 17.06 24.19
CA TYR A 34 -7.44 16.85 25.06
C TYR A 34 -6.26 16.29 24.27
N PRO A 35 -5.00 16.72 24.51
CA PRO A 35 -4.54 17.66 25.53
C PRO A 35 -4.63 19.14 25.14
N ALA A 36 -4.71 19.45 23.84
CA ALA A 36 -4.73 20.81 23.32
C ALA A 36 -5.98 21.06 22.45
N PRO A 37 -6.51 22.29 22.44
CA PRO A 37 -7.54 22.69 21.49
C PRO A 37 -6.94 22.88 20.09
N PHE A 38 -7.74 22.60 19.06
CA PHE A 38 -7.36 22.91 17.68
C PHE A 38 -7.55 24.40 17.38
N ALA A 39 -6.48 25.08 16.95
CA ALA A 39 -6.53 26.50 16.58
C ALA A 39 -6.97 26.74 15.12
N HIS A 40 -6.72 25.78 14.22
CA HIS A 40 -6.89 25.93 12.77
C HIS A 40 -8.18 25.31 12.20
N TYR A 41 -8.91 24.53 12.99
CA TYR A 41 -10.18 23.91 12.62
C TYR A 41 -11.29 24.42 13.53
N SER A 42 -12.50 24.59 12.98
CA SER A 42 -13.64 25.03 13.78
C SER A 42 -14.22 23.86 14.60
N PRO A 43 -14.73 24.10 15.82
CA PRO A 43 -15.40 23.07 16.60
C PRO A 43 -16.60 22.44 15.87
N GLU A 44 -17.29 23.23 15.04
CA GLU A 44 -18.44 22.78 14.23
C GLU A 44 -18.03 21.75 13.18
N PHE A 45 -16.87 21.94 12.54
CA PHE A 45 -16.34 20.98 11.56
C PHE A 45 -16.17 19.59 12.17
N PHE A 46 -15.58 19.50 13.37
CA PHE A 46 -15.44 18.22 14.07
C PHE A 46 -16.79 17.63 14.46
N ALA A 47 -17.69 18.44 15.00
CA ALA A 47 -19.01 17.98 15.42
C ALA A 47 -19.81 17.38 14.25
N ASP A 48 -19.76 18.01 13.08
CA ASP A 48 -20.48 17.57 11.87
C ASP A 48 -19.94 16.26 11.27
N ILE A 49 -18.64 15.99 11.43
CA ILE A 49 -18.00 14.75 10.94
C ILE A 49 -18.11 13.62 11.97
N MET A 50 -18.04 13.93 13.26
CA MET A 50 -18.18 12.96 14.36
C MET A 50 -19.64 12.50 14.54
N LEU A 51 -20.62 13.33 14.16
CA LEU A 51 -22.06 13.05 14.26
C LEU A 51 -22.68 13.01 12.86
N PRO A 52 -22.44 11.92 12.09
CA PRO A 52 -22.87 11.84 10.70
C PRO A 52 -24.39 11.87 10.52
N GLU A 53 -24.83 12.28 9.34
CA GLU A 53 -26.27 12.34 9.02
C GLU A 53 -26.90 10.95 9.12
N GLY A 54 -28.04 10.86 9.80
CA GLY A 54 -28.77 9.60 9.97
C GLY A 54 -28.30 8.72 11.13
N VAL A 55 -27.31 9.15 11.93
CA VAL A 55 -26.80 8.38 13.09
C VAL A 55 -27.87 8.07 14.14
N HIS A 56 -28.89 8.91 14.29
CA HIS A 56 -30.00 8.72 15.22
C HIS A 56 -30.86 7.48 14.93
N ASN A 57 -30.74 6.89 13.74
CA ASN A 57 -31.44 5.66 13.36
C ASN A 57 -30.63 4.39 13.69
N ARG A 58 -29.47 4.54 14.34
CA ARG A 58 -28.50 3.47 14.60
C ARG A 58 -28.03 3.52 16.04
N GLU A 59 -27.80 2.35 16.62
CA GLU A 59 -27.21 2.24 17.96
C GLU A 59 -25.74 2.65 17.95
N GLU A 60 -24.97 2.21 16.94
CA GLU A 60 -23.55 2.48 16.80
C GLU A 60 -23.19 2.78 15.34
N ASP A 61 -22.26 3.70 15.13
CA ASP A 61 -21.62 3.98 13.85
C ASP A 61 -20.20 4.53 14.09
N PHE A 62 -19.42 4.71 13.02
CA PHE A 62 -18.10 5.33 13.10
C PHE A 62 -17.81 6.14 11.83
N THR A 63 -16.91 7.11 11.91
CA THR A 63 -16.41 7.85 10.75
C THR A 63 -14.89 7.87 10.76
N ILE A 64 -14.32 7.89 9.56
CA ILE A 64 -12.88 8.11 9.35
C ILE A 64 -12.73 9.44 8.63
N PHE A 65 -11.77 10.24 9.06
CA PHE A 65 -11.43 11.48 8.39
C PHE A 65 -9.95 11.79 8.54
N PHE A 66 -9.47 12.68 7.68
CA PHE A 66 -8.06 13.07 7.63
C PHE A 66 -7.93 14.57 7.80
N LEU A 67 -6.95 14.99 8.61
CA LEU A 67 -6.60 16.40 8.82
C LEU A 67 -5.29 16.73 8.09
N ASN A 68 -5.15 17.99 7.66
CA ASN A 68 -3.97 18.50 6.96
C ASN A 68 -3.49 17.61 5.79
N ARG A 69 -4.44 17.10 4.99
CA ARG A 69 -4.18 16.20 3.83
C ARG A 69 -3.08 16.67 2.89
N GLN A 70 -2.95 17.98 2.70
CA GLN A 70 -1.88 18.59 1.89
C GLN A 70 -0.47 18.28 2.40
N ASN A 71 -0.33 18.01 3.70
CA ASN A 71 0.94 17.70 4.35
C ASN A 71 1.23 16.19 4.41
N ALA A 72 0.36 15.33 3.84
CA ALA A 72 0.53 13.87 3.87
C ALA A 72 1.84 13.39 3.22
N HIS A 73 2.38 14.19 2.29
CA HIS A 73 3.59 13.86 1.51
C HIS A 73 4.76 14.80 1.76
N THR A 74 4.62 15.75 2.69
CA THR A 74 5.73 16.62 3.07
C THR A 74 6.70 15.76 3.89
N PRO A 75 7.93 15.50 3.41
CA PRO A 75 8.89 14.78 4.23
C PRO A 75 9.07 15.58 5.52
N THR A 76 8.89 14.93 6.67
CA THR A 76 9.38 15.49 7.94
C THR A 76 10.87 15.66 7.78
N VAL A 77 11.30 16.87 7.43
CA VAL A 77 12.71 17.22 7.34
C VAL A 77 13.29 16.99 8.73
N THR A 78 13.98 15.87 8.92
CA THR A 78 15.03 15.79 9.93
C THR A 78 16.01 16.89 9.54
N SER A 79 15.99 17.94 10.35
CA SER A 79 16.72 19.18 10.21
C SER A 79 18.24 18.97 10.22
N GLU A 80 18.82 18.49 9.11
CA GLU A 80 20.28 18.44 8.95
C GLU A 80 20.82 18.91 7.59
N GLU A 81 20.04 18.95 6.50
CA GLU A 81 20.62 19.22 5.15
C GLU A 81 20.23 20.55 4.48
N GLU A 82 19.25 21.31 4.97
CA GLU A 82 18.86 22.61 4.36
C GLU A 82 19.52 23.85 5.00
N ALA A 83 20.50 23.68 5.89
CA ALA A 83 21.19 24.79 6.55
C ALA A 83 22.34 25.42 5.72
N SER A 84 22.26 25.44 4.39
CA SER A 84 23.33 26.03 3.57
C SER A 84 22.93 27.08 2.55
N LYS A 85 21.64 27.43 2.42
CA LYS A 85 21.21 28.57 1.59
C LYS A 85 19.94 29.21 2.13
N GLU A 86 20.09 30.19 3.03
CA GLU A 86 19.58 31.56 2.87
C GLU A 86 19.63 32.31 4.22
N THR A 87 20.23 33.49 4.14
CA THR A 87 20.26 34.67 5.01
C THR A 87 19.70 34.60 6.45
N GLN A 88 20.56 34.96 7.38
CA GLN A 88 20.36 35.14 8.82
C GLN A 88 19.16 36.04 9.16
N GLU A 89 17.99 35.46 9.43
CA GLU A 89 17.02 36.00 10.37
C GLU A 89 16.75 34.95 11.46
N GLN A 90 16.89 35.38 12.72
CA GLN A 90 16.73 34.53 13.90
C GLN A 90 15.27 34.05 14.02
N VAL A 91 14.94 32.91 13.44
CA VAL A 91 13.70 32.20 13.74
C VAL A 91 13.92 31.39 15.02
N GLN A 92 13.29 31.83 16.10
CA GLN A 92 13.15 31.04 17.32
C GLN A 92 12.55 29.68 16.97
N VAL A 93 13.12 28.61 17.51
CA VAL A 93 12.53 27.26 17.48
C VAL A 93 11.21 27.32 18.24
N GLN A 94 10.11 27.58 17.53
CA GLN A 94 8.76 27.38 18.05
C GLN A 94 8.48 25.87 18.01
N ASP A 95 8.01 25.32 19.13
CA ASP A 95 7.35 24.02 19.17
C ASP A 95 6.40 23.93 17.96
N GLN A 96 6.69 23.05 17.01
CA GLN A 96 5.76 22.81 15.91
C GLN A 96 4.49 22.22 16.52
N ASP A 97 3.37 22.95 16.41
CA ASP A 97 2.07 22.45 16.81
C ASP A 97 1.84 21.09 16.10
N PRO A 98 1.71 19.96 16.84
CA PRO A 98 1.52 18.64 16.23
C PRO A 98 0.30 18.63 15.29
N LEU A 99 -0.64 19.55 15.52
CA LEU A 99 -1.84 19.74 14.73
C LEU A 99 -1.62 20.33 13.34
N GLN A 100 -0.38 20.64 12.95
CA GLN A 100 -0.02 21.03 11.58
C GLN A 100 0.39 19.84 10.70
N ASN A 101 0.66 18.68 11.29
CA ASN A 101 1.00 17.47 10.53
C ASN A 101 -0.26 16.77 10.00
N PHE A 102 -0.07 15.92 8.98
CA PHE A 102 -1.13 15.04 8.52
C PHE A 102 -1.55 14.07 9.62
N MET A 103 -2.86 13.95 9.87
CA MET A 103 -3.39 13.06 10.91
C MET A 103 -4.50 12.16 10.38
N TYR A 104 -4.45 10.91 10.83
CA TYR A 104 -5.51 9.93 10.76
C TYR A 104 -6.46 10.13 11.94
N CYS A 105 -7.76 10.19 11.66
CA CYS A 105 -8.78 10.35 12.69
C CYS A 105 -9.82 9.24 12.60
N LEU A 106 -10.08 8.59 13.73
CA LEU A 106 -11.17 7.64 13.89
C LEU A 106 -12.16 8.20 14.90
N SER A 107 -13.42 8.34 14.51
CA SER A 107 -14.51 8.69 15.42
C SER A 107 -15.51 7.55 15.54
N VAL A 108 -15.90 7.25 16.78
CA VAL A 108 -16.96 6.29 17.10
C VAL A 108 -18.11 7.05 17.75
N VAL A 109 -19.32 6.77 17.29
CA VAL A 109 -20.55 7.41 17.76
C VAL A 109 -21.55 6.36 18.22
N ARG A 110 -22.21 6.64 19.34
CA ARG A 110 -23.27 5.80 19.90
C ARG A 110 -24.51 6.62 20.18
N THR A 111 -25.66 6.07 19.81
CA THR A 111 -26.98 6.59 20.19
C THR A 111 -27.50 5.72 21.33
N THR A 112 -27.76 6.32 22.48
CA THR A 112 -28.34 5.64 23.63
C THR A 112 -29.73 6.16 23.90
N HIS A 113 -30.71 5.25 24.00
CA HIS A 113 -32.08 5.63 24.32
C HIS A 113 -32.19 5.86 25.82
N ASP A 114 -32.49 7.11 26.19
CA ASP A 114 -32.68 7.50 27.58
C ASP A 114 -34.06 8.14 27.74
N SER A 115 -34.93 7.48 28.51
CA SER A 115 -36.26 7.97 28.84
C SER A 115 -36.25 9.28 29.64
N ALA A 116 -35.13 9.58 30.33
CA ALA A 116 -34.95 10.86 31.03
C ALA A 116 -34.50 11.99 30.10
N ALA A 117 -33.97 11.66 28.91
CA ALA A 117 -33.56 12.66 27.92
C ALA A 117 -34.79 13.25 27.20
N ARG A 118 -34.76 14.57 26.96
CA ARG A 118 -35.87 15.33 26.32
C ARG A 118 -36.34 14.78 24.96
N ARG A 119 -35.47 14.10 24.19
CA ARG A 119 -35.80 13.46 22.90
C ARG A 119 -35.84 11.93 22.97
N GLY A 120 -35.72 11.33 24.14
CA GLY A 120 -35.68 9.87 24.29
C GLY A 120 -34.38 9.21 23.80
N ALA A 121 -33.37 10.01 23.39
CA ALA A 121 -32.06 9.52 22.97
C ALA A 121 -30.96 10.58 23.19
N LYS A 122 -29.76 10.12 23.54
CA LYS A 122 -28.50 10.87 23.64
C LYS A 122 -27.51 10.34 22.60
N VAL A 123 -26.98 11.21 21.76
CA VAL A 123 -25.99 10.86 20.72
C VAL A 123 -24.64 11.44 21.14
N THR A 124 -23.66 10.56 21.31
CA THR A 124 -22.35 10.86 21.89
C THR A 124 -21.28 10.24 21.00
N ALA A 125 -20.25 11.02 20.64
CA ALA A 125 -19.15 10.59 19.80
C ALA A 125 -17.80 10.93 20.43
N VAL A 126 -16.85 10.01 20.28
CA VAL A 126 -15.44 10.21 20.69
C VAL A 126 -14.57 9.97 19.48
N ALA A 127 -13.58 10.83 19.26
CA ALA A 127 -12.60 10.65 18.20
C ALA A 127 -11.18 10.65 18.74
N LEU A 128 -10.29 9.98 18.02
CA LEU A 128 -8.86 9.92 18.28
C LEU A 128 -8.11 10.27 17.00
N CYS A 129 -7.18 11.21 17.12
CA CYS A 129 -6.35 11.76 16.07
C CYS A 129 -4.89 11.35 16.31
N SER A 130 -4.23 10.88 15.27
CA SER A 130 -2.85 10.39 15.34
C SER A 130 -2.13 10.59 14.01
N THR A 131 -0.82 10.85 14.03
CA THR A 131 0.02 10.74 12.83
C THR A 131 0.25 9.30 12.39
N HIS A 132 -0.10 8.31 13.23
CA HIS A 132 0.04 6.88 12.93
C HIS A 132 -1.28 6.24 12.52
N LYS A 133 -1.30 5.62 11.33
CA LYS A 133 -2.42 4.84 10.80
C LYS A 133 -2.91 3.74 11.77
N SER A 134 -2.00 3.21 12.60
CA SER A 134 -2.29 2.21 13.64
C SER A 134 -3.42 2.61 14.60
N CYS A 135 -3.79 3.90 14.67
CA CYS A 135 -4.91 4.37 15.46
C CYS A 135 -6.25 3.70 15.12
N PHE A 136 -6.43 3.18 13.89
CA PHE A 136 -7.66 2.48 13.50
C PHE A 136 -7.92 1.21 14.31
N ALA A 137 -6.87 0.55 14.80
CA ALA A 137 -7.00 -0.62 15.66
C ALA A 137 -7.62 -0.30 17.04
N LEU A 138 -7.66 0.98 17.45
CA LEU A 138 -8.20 1.42 18.75
C LEU A 138 -9.72 1.60 18.75
N LYS A 139 -10.43 1.16 17.70
CA LYS A 139 -11.90 1.28 17.60
C LYS A 139 -12.62 0.77 18.84
N ASP A 140 -12.23 -0.39 19.36
CA ASP A 140 -12.85 -0.98 20.56
C ASP A 140 -12.56 -0.18 21.83
N VAL A 141 -11.39 0.46 21.92
CA VAL A 141 -11.03 1.36 23.02
C VAL A 141 -11.91 2.61 22.98
N LEU A 142 -12.12 3.19 21.80
CA LEU A 142 -13.05 4.33 21.63
C LEU A 142 -14.48 3.95 21.96
N ASN A 143 -14.90 2.74 21.56
CA ASN A 143 -16.21 2.20 21.90
C ASN A 143 -16.44 2.14 23.41
N LEU A 144 -15.45 1.71 24.19
CA LEU A 144 -15.51 1.72 25.65
C LEU A 144 -15.53 3.15 26.21
N ALA A 145 -14.73 4.06 25.65
CA ALA A 145 -14.70 5.47 26.05
C ALA A 145 -16.08 6.12 25.93
N VAL A 146 -16.76 5.92 24.79
CA VAL A 146 -18.11 6.45 24.56
C VAL A 146 -19.09 5.92 25.61
N LEU A 147 -19.03 4.65 25.98
CA LEU A 147 -19.91 4.08 27.02
C LEU A 147 -19.69 4.74 28.38
N LYS A 148 -18.43 4.98 28.76
CA LYS A 148 -18.10 5.66 30.01
C LYS A 148 -18.60 7.12 30.03
N ILE A 149 -18.44 7.85 28.92
CA ILE A 149 -18.95 9.23 28.79
C ILE A 149 -20.48 9.27 28.79
N VAL A 150 -21.16 8.29 28.19
CA VAL A 150 -22.63 8.22 28.28
C VAL A 150 -23.08 8.03 29.73
N GLY A 151 -22.34 7.24 30.51
CA GLY A 151 -22.61 7.00 31.94
C GLY A 151 -22.25 8.16 32.87
N SER A 152 -21.48 9.15 32.44
CA SER A 152 -21.09 10.29 33.26
C SER A 152 -22.23 11.29 33.42
N LYS A 153 -22.30 11.92 34.60
CA LYS A 153 -23.36 12.89 34.95
C LYS A 153 -22.87 14.34 34.94
N SER A 154 -21.56 14.56 35.01
CA SER A 154 -20.94 15.88 34.99
C SER A 154 -19.98 16.05 33.81
N GLU A 155 -19.74 17.30 33.42
CA GLU A 155 -18.76 17.64 32.38
C GLU A 155 -17.33 17.28 32.82
N GLU A 156 -17.00 17.46 34.10
CA GLU A 156 -15.69 17.09 34.68
C GLU A 156 -15.41 15.59 34.60
N GLU A 157 -16.42 14.74 34.82
CA GLU A 157 -16.28 13.29 34.67
C GLU A 157 -16.00 12.91 33.21
N SER A 158 -16.71 13.51 32.24
CA SER A 158 -16.46 13.25 30.82
C SER A 158 -15.07 13.70 30.36
N GLU A 159 -14.56 14.82 30.88
CA GLU A 159 -13.19 15.25 30.62
C GLU A 159 -12.15 14.30 31.23
N ASN A 160 -12.42 13.75 32.42
CA ASN A 160 -11.54 12.78 33.04
C ASN A 160 -11.49 11.46 32.24
N VAL A 161 -12.64 10.98 31.75
CA VAL A 161 -12.68 9.82 30.84
C VAL A 161 -11.88 10.09 29.56
N LEU A 162 -11.92 11.32 29.03
CA LEU A 162 -11.14 11.71 27.86
C LEU A 162 -9.62 11.69 28.14
N LYS A 163 -9.19 12.14 29.33
CA LYS A 163 -7.79 12.06 29.79
C LYS A 163 -7.35 10.60 29.98
N GLU A 164 -8.20 9.77 30.56
CA GLU A 164 -7.96 8.33 30.69
C GLU A 164 -7.81 7.67 29.33
N LEU A 165 -8.70 7.95 28.37
CA LEU A 165 -8.59 7.44 27.00
C LEU A 165 -7.22 7.77 26.39
N PHE A 166 -6.79 9.03 26.52
CA PHE A 166 -5.50 9.47 26.00
C PHE A 166 -4.34 8.71 26.65
N ALA A 167 -4.39 8.50 27.97
CA ALA A 167 -3.39 7.73 28.69
C ALA A 167 -3.39 6.25 28.29
N VAL A 168 -4.56 5.62 28.17
CA VAL A 168 -4.72 4.22 27.77
C VAL A 168 -4.21 4.00 26.35
N ALA A 169 -4.58 4.87 25.40
CA ALA A 169 -4.13 4.77 24.02
C ALA A 169 -2.61 4.88 23.90
N ASN A 170 -1.98 5.79 24.66
CA ASN A 170 -0.53 5.98 24.65
C ASN A 170 0.25 4.97 25.50
N ALA A 171 -0.43 4.21 26.37
CA ALA A 171 0.17 3.11 27.13
C ALA A 171 0.22 1.79 26.34
N VAL A 172 -0.44 1.70 25.18
CA VAL A 172 -0.41 0.50 24.33
C VAL A 172 1.01 0.25 23.84
N ASP A 173 1.51 -0.96 24.08
CA ASP A 173 2.80 -1.38 23.54
C ASP A 173 2.72 -1.52 22.02
N ILE A 174 3.40 -0.60 21.33
CA ILE A 174 3.54 -0.58 19.87
C ILE A 174 4.96 -0.96 19.42
N SER A 175 5.81 -1.45 20.32
CA SER A 175 7.22 -1.79 20.02
C SER A 175 7.36 -2.83 18.89
N GLY A 176 6.37 -3.72 18.71
CA GLY A 176 6.34 -4.67 17.61
C GLY A 176 5.87 -4.10 16.27
N ILE A 177 5.29 -2.90 16.25
CA ILE A 177 4.92 -2.17 15.03
C ILE A 177 6.17 -1.46 14.51
N ARG A 178 7.09 -2.24 13.93
CA ARG A 178 8.25 -1.68 13.23
C ARG A 178 7.86 -1.25 11.81
N GLY A 179 8.45 -0.14 11.33
CA GLY A 179 8.33 0.24 9.93
C GLY A 179 8.99 -0.81 9.05
N LEU A 180 8.19 -1.67 8.40
CA LEU A 180 8.71 -2.64 7.45
C LEU A 180 9.20 -1.93 6.19
N SER A 181 10.37 -2.31 5.71
CA SER A 181 10.82 -1.92 4.38
C SER A 181 9.85 -2.40 3.31
N ASN A 182 9.83 -1.75 2.14
CA ASN A 182 8.99 -2.18 1.02
C ASN A 182 9.26 -3.62 0.59
N MET A 183 10.51 -4.10 0.74
CA MET A 183 10.89 -5.48 0.47
C MET A 183 10.28 -6.43 1.50
N GLU A 184 10.43 -6.16 2.79
CA GLU A 184 9.83 -6.97 3.87
C GLU A 184 8.31 -7.01 3.73
N ARG A 185 7.69 -5.87 3.42
CA ARG A 185 6.26 -5.74 3.15
C ARG A 185 5.82 -6.65 2.00
N ARG A 186 6.55 -6.63 0.87
CA ARG A 186 6.28 -7.51 -0.28
C ARG A 186 6.46 -8.98 0.08
N LEU A 187 7.52 -9.33 0.79
CA LEU A 187 7.78 -10.70 1.22
C LEU A 187 6.67 -11.23 2.14
N MET A 188 6.22 -10.40 3.07
CA MET A 188 5.14 -10.73 3.99
C MET A 188 3.84 -11.00 3.23
N LYS A 189 3.40 -10.06 2.39
CA LYS A 189 2.17 -10.19 1.57
C LYS A 189 2.18 -11.42 0.66
N ARG A 190 3.29 -11.64 -0.05
CA ARG A 190 3.42 -12.72 -1.05
C ARG A 190 3.51 -14.11 -0.42
N THR A 191 3.97 -14.20 0.82
CA THR A 191 4.03 -15.47 1.55
C THR A 191 2.62 -16.01 1.86
N ILE A 192 1.63 -15.14 2.05
CA ILE A 192 0.30 -15.52 2.57
C ILE A 192 -0.68 -15.89 1.47
N SER A 193 -0.66 -15.16 0.35
CA SER A 193 -1.49 -15.41 -0.85
C SER A 193 -1.34 -16.83 -1.45
N SER A 194 -0.35 -17.60 -0.98
CA SER A 194 -0.05 -18.98 -1.41
C SER A 194 -0.94 -20.06 -0.80
N THR A 195 -1.65 -19.78 0.29
CA THR A 195 -2.13 -20.83 1.20
C THR A 195 -3.60 -21.22 1.03
N GLY A 196 -4.39 -20.44 0.30
CA GLY A 196 -5.84 -20.69 0.15
C GLY A 196 -6.23 -21.91 -0.70
N ARG A 197 -5.29 -22.63 -1.34
CA ARG A 197 -5.62 -23.63 -2.38
C ARG A 197 -5.70 -25.09 -1.95
N ALA A 198 -5.23 -25.48 -0.78
CA ALA A 198 -5.34 -26.88 -0.35
C ALA A 198 -6.21 -26.99 0.90
N ALA A 199 -7.31 -27.74 0.82
CA ALA A 199 -8.06 -28.18 2.00
C ALA A 199 -7.16 -28.88 3.05
N ALA A 200 -6.00 -29.37 2.62
CA ALA A 200 -4.94 -29.92 3.47
C ALA A 200 -4.15 -28.88 4.30
N ASN A 201 -4.22 -27.58 3.98
CA ASN A 201 -3.36 -26.53 4.56
C ASN A 201 -4.16 -25.36 5.18
N ILE A 202 -5.44 -25.56 5.50
CA ILE A 202 -6.31 -24.50 6.07
C ILE A 202 -5.75 -23.98 7.41
N GLU A 203 -5.16 -24.86 8.23
CA GLU A 203 -4.55 -24.47 9.51
C GLU A 203 -3.29 -23.62 9.33
N ASP A 204 -2.46 -23.96 8.33
CA ASP A 204 -1.29 -23.17 7.96
C ASP A 204 -1.71 -21.78 7.44
N ALA A 205 -2.74 -21.72 6.59
CA ALA A 205 -3.29 -20.48 6.08
C ALA A 205 -3.77 -19.54 7.21
N LYS A 206 -4.55 -20.08 8.15
CA LYS A 206 -5.00 -19.32 9.34
C LYS A 206 -3.84 -18.88 10.23
N THR A 207 -2.77 -19.67 10.33
CA THR A 207 -1.61 -19.34 11.14
C THR A 207 -0.78 -18.23 10.49
N LEU A 208 -0.66 -18.25 9.16
CA LEU A 208 0.00 -17.22 8.35
C LEU A 208 -0.79 -15.91 8.29
N GLU A 209 -2.11 -15.97 8.21
CA GLU A 209 -2.99 -14.80 8.33
C GLU A 209 -2.79 -14.13 9.69
N LYS A 210 -2.73 -14.90 10.78
CA LYS A 210 -2.42 -14.36 12.11
C LYS A 210 -1.04 -13.72 12.19
N ALA A 211 -0.06 -14.19 11.40
CA ALA A 211 1.28 -13.62 11.37
C ALA A 211 1.34 -12.22 10.73
N LEU A 212 0.30 -11.79 10.00
CA LEU A 212 0.18 -10.41 9.49
C LEU A 212 -0.03 -9.37 10.57
N PHE A 213 -0.55 -9.80 11.71
CA PHE A 213 -1.02 -8.92 12.74
C PHE A 213 -0.07 -8.96 13.92
N PHE A 214 0.47 -7.81 14.27
CA PHE A 214 1.02 -7.60 15.59
C PHE A 214 -0.16 -7.47 16.57
N ARG A 215 -0.11 -8.22 17.68
CA ARG A 215 -1.18 -8.22 18.68
C ARG A 215 -0.68 -7.50 19.92
N ALA A 216 -1.48 -6.56 20.40
CA ALA A 216 -1.25 -5.89 21.67
C ALA A 216 -2.52 -5.95 22.52
N GLN A 217 -2.42 -5.47 23.75
CA GLN A 217 -3.56 -5.30 24.64
C GLN A 217 -3.54 -3.89 25.21
N ALA A 218 -4.70 -3.23 25.22
CA ALA A 218 -4.94 -2.05 26.02
C ALA A 218 -5.62 -2.47 27.34
N MET A 219 -5.22 -1.85 28.44
CA MET A 219 -5.82 -2.07 29.75
C MET A 219 -6.56 -0.80 30.17
N TRP A 220 -7.87 -0.92 30.44
CA TRP A 220 -8.66 0.18 31.01
C TRP A 220 -9.54 -0.33 32.14
N ASP A 221 -9.30 0.11 33.37
CA ASP A 221 -10.00 -0.34 34.59
C ASP A 221 -10.10 -1.86 34.70
N ASP A 222 -8.96 -2.55 34.56
CA ASP A 222 -8.84 -4.01 34.57
C ASP A 222 -9.57 -4.75 33.42
N ILE A 223 -10.12 -4.04 32.45
CA ILE A 223 -10.70 -4.62 31.24
C ILE A 223 -9.61 -4.74 30.16
N PRO A 224 -9.20 -5.97 29.78
CA PRO A 224 -8.26 -6.17 28.69
C PRO A 224 -8.96 -6.05 27.34
N ILE A 225 -8.53 -5.11 26.51
CA ILE A 225 -9.01 -4.90 25.14
C ILE A 225 -7.95 -5.43 24.18
N SER A 226 -8.29 -6.43 23.38
CA SER A 226 -7.36 -7.03 22.43
C SER A 226 -7.26 -6.18 21.16
N LEU A 227 -6.05 -5.80 20.78
CA LEU A 227 -5.77 -4.96 19.61
C LEU A 227 -5.00 -5.76 18.56
N GLN A 228 -5.28 -5.50 17.28
CA GLN A 228 -4.59 -6.11 16.16
C GLN A 228 -4.13 -5.05 15.16
N PHE A 229 -2.84 -5.06 14.83
CA PHE A 229 -2.21 -4.10 13.93
C PHE A 229 -1.65 -4.82 12.71
N LYS A 230 -2.18 -4.52 11.52
CA LYS A 230 -1.69 -5.14 10.29
C LYS A 230 -0.32 -4.55 9.92
N MET A 231 0.70 -5.39 9.87
CA MET A 231 2.09 -4.95 9.67
C MET A 231 2.44 -4.64 8.20
N CYS A 232 1.74 -5.29 7.25
CA CYS A 232 2.15 -5.29 5.85
C CYS A 232 1.48 -4.21 4.97
N SER A 233 0.63 -3.37 5.53
CA SER A 233 -0.07 -2.38 4.72
C SER A 233 0.81 -1.18 4.40
N THR A 234 0.65 -0.64 3.20
CA THR A 234 1.21 0.68 2.85
C THR A 234 0.37 1.79 3.48
N ASP A 235 0.86 3.01 3.47
CA ASP A 235 0.13 4.16 4.03
C ASP A 235 -1.18 4.39 3.26
N ASP A 236 -1.14 4.28 1.92
CA ASP A 236 -2.34 4.41 1.07
C ASP A 236 -3.34 3.23 1.15
N GLN A 237 -2.97 2.13 1.82
CA GLN A 237 -3.87 1.00 2.02
C GLN A 237 -4.55 1.13 3.37
N HIS A 238 -5.85 0.93 3.43
CA HIS A 238 -6.55 0.82 4.71
C HIS A 238 -6.68 -0.64 5.11
N ASP A 239 -6.46 -0.94 6.39
CA ASP A 239 -6.41 -2.32 6.89
C ASP A 239 -7.79 -2.98 6.88
N ASP A 240 -8.82 -2.22 7.25
CA ASP A 240 -10.21 -2.66 7.27
C ASP A 240 -10.94 -2.38 5.94
N GLY A 241 -10.21 -1.92 4.91
CA GLY A 241 -10.80 -1.53 3.63
C GLY A 241 -11.20 -2.76 2.83
N THR A 242 -12.49 -3.10 2.84
CA THR A 242 -13.10 -4.33 2.31
C THR A 242 -13.17 -4.36 0.78
N LEU A 243 -12.04 -4.61 0.11
CA LEU A 243 -11.98 -4.71 -1.36
C LEU A 243 -12.89 -5.83 -1.89
N THR A 244 -13.00 -6.91 -1.13
CA THR A 244 -13.92 -8.03 -1.40
C THR A 244 -15.38 -7.57 -1.39
N GLN A 245 -15.77 -6.71 -0.44
CA GLN A 245 -17.13 -6.17 -0.37
C GLN A 245 -17.39 -5.23 -1.56
N LEU A 246 -16.41 -4.39 -1.91
CA LEU A 246 -16.48 -3.52 -3.10
C LEU A 246 -16.73 -4.32 -4.38
N LEU A 247 -16.01 -5.43 -4.56
CA LEU A 247 -16.19 -6.33 -5.70
C LEU A 247 -17.56 -7.01 -5.71
N HIS A 248 -18.04 -7.49 -4.56
CA HIS A 248 -19.38 -8.06 -4.46
C HIS A 248 -20.49 -7.05 -4.77
N THR A 249 -20.31 -5.78 -4.38
CA THR A 249 -21.31 -4.73 -4.59
C THR A 249 -21.37 -4.25 -6.03
N PHE A 250 -20.23 -4.03 -6.69
CA PHE A 250 -20.20 -3.42 -8.03
C PHE A 250 -19.93 -4.41 -9.17
N GLY A 251 -19.42 -5.60 -8.88
CA GLY A 251 -19.21 -6.67 -9.87
C GLY A 251 -18.29 -6.23 -11.02
N ASP A 252 -18.74 -6.41 -12.26
CA ASP A 252 -17.98 -6.04 -13.46
C ASP A 252 -17.77 -4.52 -13.59
N GLN A 253 -18.61 -3.71 -12.94
CA GLN A 253 -18.47 -2.25 -12.91
C GLN A 253 -17.27 -1.78 -12.07
N THR A 254 -16.62 -2.65 -11.28
CA THR A 254 -15.41 -2.29 -10.51
C THR A 254 -14.30 -1.72 -11.40
N MET A 255 -14.20 -2.14 -12.67
CA MET A 255 -13.22 -1.55 -13.60
C MET A 255 -13.51 -0.10 -13.95
N VAL A 256 -14.76 0.36 -13.85
CA VAL A 256 -15.10 1.77 -14.02
C VAL A 256 -14.46 2.59 -12.89
N LEU A 257 -14.58 2.12 -11.64
CA LEU A 257 -13.98 2.77 -10.47
C LEU A 257 -12.45 2.78 -10.58
N PHE A 258 -11.86 1.63 -10.93
CA PHE A 258 -10.42 1.51 -11.15
C PHE A 258 -9.89 2.56 -12.13
N ASN A 259 -10.55 2.69 -13.30
CA ASN A 259 -10.16 3.65 -14.33
C ASN A 259 -10.40 5.10 -13.89
N ALA A 260 -11.48 5.37 -13.17
CA ALA A 260 -11.78 6.69 -12.64
C ALA A 260 -10.71 7.17 -11.66
N VAL A 261 -10.32 6.30 -10.71
CA VAL A 261 -9.28 6.60 -9.72
C VAL A 261 -7.94 6.83 -10.41
N LEU A 262 -7.54 5.94 -11.31
CA LEU A 262 -6.27 5.99 -12.06
C LEU A 262 -6.14 7.29 -12.87
N THR A 263 -7.22 7.69 -13.55
CA THR A 263 -7.21 8.85 -14.44
C THR A 263 -7.48 10.19 -13.74
N GLY A 264 -7.60 10.19 -12.41
CA GLY A 264 -7.80 11.42 -11.65
C GLY A 264 -9.23 11.98 -11.73
N GLN A 265 -10.23 11.14 -12.00
CA GLN A 265 -11.64 11.55 -12.02
C GLN A 265 -12.18 11.77 -10.59
N ARG A 266 -13.21 12.60 -10.48
CA ARG A 266 -13.93 12.89 -9.23
C ARG A 266 -14.92 11.77 -8.93
N VAL A 267 -14.69 11.02 -7.85
CA VAL A 267 -15.48 9.84 -7.49
C VAL A 267 -16.26 10.10 -6.19
N ILE A 268 -17.56 9.80 -6.19
CA ILE A 268 -18.40 9.82 -4.99
C ILE A 268 -18.91 8.41 -4.68
N MET A 269 -18.75 7.98 -3.44
CA MET A 269 -19.37 6.78 -2.88
C MET A 269 -20.61 7.20 -2.07
N LEU A 270 -21.80 6.90 -2.57
CA LEU A 270 -23.07 7.26 -1.94
C LEU A 270 -23.63 6.07 -1.15
N GLY A 271 -23.80 6.25 0.17
CA GLY A 271 -24.43 5.27 1.06
C GLY A 271 -25.72 5.81 1.69
N TYR A 272 -26.77 6.01 0.90
CA TYR A 272 -28.04 6.46 1.47
C TYR A 272 -28.63 5.39 2.40
N ASN A 273 -28.97 5.79 3.63
CA ASN A 273 -29.42 4.90 4.69
C ASN A 273 -28.44 3.76 5.01
N ARG A 274 -27.13 3.96 4.75
CA ARG A 274 -26.05 3.07 5.18
C ARG A 274 -25.31 3.69 6.36
N PRO A 275 -24.62 2.88 7.20
CA PRO A 275 -23.71 3.41 8.22
C PRO A 275 -22.60 4.24 7.55
N ALA A 276 -22.25 5.37 8.15
CA ALA A 276 -21.18 6.23 7.64
C ALA A 276 -19.83 5.51 7.61
N GLY A 277 -19.60 4.59 8.56
CA GLY A 277 -18.40 3.77 8.60
C GLY A 277 -18.28 2.80 7.42
N GLU A 278 -19.40 2.26 6.95
CA GLU A 278 -19.43 1.45 5.71
C GLU A 278 -18.99 2.30 4.52
N VAL A 279 -19.53 3.52 4.39
CA VAL A 279 -19.15 4.45 3.31
C VAL A 279 -17.67 4.81 3.35
N CYS A 280 -17.12 5.07 4.55
CA CYS A 280 -15.68 5.31 4.75
C CYS A 280 -14.84 4.15 4.22
N ASN A 281 -15.21 2.92 4.58
CA ASN A 281 -14.49 1.71 4.14
C ASN A 281 -14.50 1.56 2.63
N PHE A 282 -15.63 1.86 1.95
CA PHE A 282 -15.71 1.83 0.49
C PHE A 282 -14.80 2.87 -0.18
N VAL A 283 -14.67 4.08 0.36
CA VAL A 283 -13.74 5.11 -0.16
C VAL A 283 -12.29 4.64 -0.06
N LEU A 284 -11.93 4.07 1.10
CA LEU A 284 -10.57 3.60 1.36
C LEU A 284 -10.24 2.34 0.52
N ALA A 285 -11.20 1.43 0.35
CA ALA A 285 -11.10 0.26 -0.51
C ALA A 285 -10.93 0.65 -2.00
N THR A 286 -11.64 1.69 -2.44
CA THR A 286 -11.56 2.20 -3.82
C THR A 286 -10.14 2.67 -4.17
N SER A 287 -9.43 3.28 -3.21
CA SER A 287 -8.03 3.67 -3.41
C SER A 287 -7.08 2.47 -3.49
N SER A 288 -7.42 1.38 -2.79
CA SER A 288 -6.65 0.14 -2.79
C SER A 288 -6.71 -0.64 -4.12
N LEU A 289 -7.58 -0.25 -5.06
CA LEU A 289 -7.65 -0.82 -6.41
C LEU A 289 -6.39 -0.50 -7.26
N VAL A 290 -5.75 0.64 -6.98
CA VAL A 290 -4.57 1.11 -7.75
C VAL A 290 -3.30 1.20 -6.91
N CYS A 291 -3.45 1.20 -5.58
CA CYS A 291 -2.37 1.26 -4.61
C CYS A 291 -2.26 -0.05 -3.84
N PRO A 292 -1.11 -0.74 -3.87
CA PRO A 292 0.07 -0.54 -4.73
C PRO A 292 -0.19 -0.95 -6.20
N PRO A 293 0.71 -0.63 -7.16
CA PRO A 293 2.04 -0.03 -7.03
C PRO A 293 2.07 1.50 -6.95
N LEU A 294 0.94 2.18 -7.19
CA LEU A 294 0.87 3.62 -7.01
C LEU A 294 0.87 3.95 -5.51
N PHE A 295 1.21 5.20 -5.17
CA PHE A 295 1.15 5.74 -3.82
C PHE A 295 0.78 7.22 -3.88
N GLY A 296 0.43 7.79 -2.74
CA GLY A 296 0.09 9.19 -2.60
C GLY A 296 -1.29 9.54 -3.14
N LEU A 297 -2.27 8.69 -2.83
CA LEU A 297 -3.69 8.94 -3.06
C LEU A 297 -4.43 9.39 -1.80
N ILE A 298 -3.80 9.27 -0.61
CA ILE A 298 -4.37 9.71 0.66
C ILE A 298 -4.92 11.15 0.62
N ASP A 299 -4.25 12.07 -0.07
CA ASP A 299 -4.67 13.48 -0.16
C ASP A 299 -5.97 13.68 -0.94
N ARG A 300 -6.27 12.77 -1.87
CA ARG A 300 -7.51 12.72 -2.63
C ARG A 300 -8.65 12.06 -1.85
N GLN A 301 -8.36 11.36 -0.75
CA GLN A 301 -9.36 10.60 0.00
C GLN A 301 -10.09 11.48 1.02
N TYR A 302 -11.41 11.50 0.89
CA TYR A 302 -12.35 12.10 1.85
C TYR A 302 -13.29 10.99 2.32
N PRO A 303 -12.88 10.15 3.29
CA PRO A 303 -13.65 8.95 3.64
C PRO A 303 -15.08 9.27 4.07
N TYR A 304 -15.28 10.43 4.69
CA TYR A 304 -16.60 11.01 4.93
C TYR A 304 -16.62 12.50 4.57
N ALA A 305 -17.69 12.93 3.88
CA ALA A 305 -18.01 14.29 3.52
C ALA A 305 -19.52 14.51 3.64
N ASN A 306 -19.92 15.75 3.94
CA ASN A 306 -21.30 16.15 4.15
C ASN A 306 -21.64 17.39 3.32
N LEU A 307 -22.84 17.95 3.50
CA LEU A 307 -23.27 19.16 2.80
C LEU A 307 -22.87 20.47 3.50
N THR A 308 -22.33 20.42 4.72
CA THR A 308 -21.95 21.62 5.47
C THR A 308 -20.61 22.17 4.98
N ASP A 309 -19.67 21.29 4.64
CA ASP A 309 -18.39 21.64 4.04
C ASP A 309 -18.18 20.99 2.66
N LEU A 310 -18.29 21.81 1.61
CA LEU A 310 -18.04 21.41 0.21
C LEU A 310 -16.61 21.73 -0.26
N GLY A 311 -15.69 22.09 0.65
CA GLY A 311 -14.31 22.42 0.32
C GLY A 311 -13.56 21.30 -0.41
N PHE A 312 -13.97 20.05 -0.21
CA PHE A 312 -13.41 18.89 -0.90
C PHE A 312 -13.60 18.92 -2.42
N LEU A 313 -14.62 19.62 -2.93
CA LEU A 313 -14.88 19.74 -4.37
C LEU A 313 -13.75 20.48 -5.12
N ALA A 314 -12.95 21.27 -4.40
CA ALA A 314 -11.78 21.95 -4.97
C ALA A 314 -10.59 21.01 -5.21
N MET A 315 -10.58 19.83 -4.59
CA MET A 315 -9.50 18.86 -4.73
C MET A 315 -9.61 18.12 -6.08
N PRO A 316 -8.61 18.21 -6.98
CA PRO A 316 -8.64 17.49 -8.24
C PRO A 316 -8.69 15.98 -8.02
N GLY A 317 -9.65 15.31 -8.68
CA GLY A 317 -9.79 13.86 -8.65
C GLY A 317 -10.11 13.28 -7.27
N TYR A 318 -10.79 14.02 -6.38
CA TYR A 318 -11.15 13.52 -5.06
C TYR A 318 -11.93 12.19 -5.10
N ILE A 319 -11.85 11.43 -4.01
CA ILE A 319 -12.65 10.23 -3.75
C ILE A 319 -13.38 10.47 -2.43
N ALA A 320 -14.68 10.75 -2.49
CA ALA A 320 -15.45 11.20 -1.34
C ALA A 320 -16.59 10.24 -0.97
N GLY A 321 -16.78 10.01 0.32
CA GLY A 321 -17.89 9.22 0.86
C GLY A 321 -19.00 10.11 1.38
N VAL A 322 -20.24 9.88 0.96
CA VAL A 322 -21.39 10.70 1.37
C VAL A 322 -22.59 9.82 1.72
N THR A 323 -23.39 10.24 2.69
CA THR A 323 -24.65 9.56 3.07
C THR A 323 -25.89 10.29 2.56
N ASN A 324 -25.75 11.56 2.16
CA ASN A 324 -26.86 12.39 1.70
C ASN A 324 -27.22 12.10 0.23
N PRO A 325 -28.49 11.77 -0.10
CA PRO A 325 -28.89 11.44 -1.47
C PRO A 325 -28.86 12.65 -2.43
N MET A 326 -28.77 13.88 -1.90
CA MET A 326 -28.68 15.09 -2.73
C MET A 326 -27.50 15.07 -3.70
N PHE A 327 -26.38 14.43 -3.34
CA PHE A 327 -25.22 14.27 -4.22
C PHE A 327 -25.55 13.55 -5.53
N LYS A 328 -26.55 12.63 -5.53
CA LYS A 328 -27.00 11.93 -6.74
C LYS A 328 -27.63 12.87 -7.78
N THR A 329 -28.25 13.96 -7.32
CA THR A 329 -28.90 14.95 -8.19
C THR A 329 -27.91 15.93 -8.82
N LYS A 330 -26.75 16.15 -8.17
CA LYS A 330 -25.74 17.15 -8.51
C LYS A 330 -24.63 16.58 -9.39
N ARG A 331 -24.97 16.27 -10.64
CA ARG A 331 -24.03 15.66 -11.61
C ARG A 331 -22.80 16.52 -11.93
N GLU A 332 -22.86 17.82 -11.65
CA GLU A 332 -21.73 18.74 -11.82
C GLU A 332 -20.60 18.50 -10.81
N TRP A 333 -20.90 17.86 -9.67
CA TRP A 333 -19.92 17.67 -8.60
C TRP A 333 -18.98 16.51 -8.87
N TRP A 334 -19.43 15.47 -9.56
CA TRP A 334 -18.70 14.21 -9.73
C TRP A 334 -18.62 13.75 -11.19
N ASP A 335 -17.61 12.94 -11.48
CA ASP A 335 -17.46 12.27 -12.77
C ASP A 335 -18.03 10.84 -12.71
N VAL A 336 -17.83 10.17 -11.57
CA VAL A 336 -18.39 8.85 -11.25
C VAL A 336 -19.06 8.88 -9.88
N LEU A 337 -20.27 8.35 -9.78
CA LEU A 337 -20.98 8.16 -8.51
C LEU A 337 -21.36 6.69 -8.37
N CYS A 338 -20.97 6.09 -7.25
CA CYS A 338 -21.22 4.70 -6.94
C CYS A 338 -22.24 4.63 -5.81
N ASP A 339 -23.40 4.04 -6.08
CA ASP A 339 -24.45 3.85 -5.08
C ASP A 339 -24.24 2.49 -4.38
N ILE A 340 -23.76 2.53 -3.14
CA ILE A 340 -23.45 1.35 -2.33
C ILE A 340 -24.74 0.58 -1.97
N SER A 341 -25.88 1.28 -1.90
CA SER A 341 -27.16 0.66 -1.57
C SER A 341 -27.74 -0.12 -2.73
N THR A 342 -27.57 0.36 -3.98
CA THR A 342 -28.10 -0.33 -5.17
C THR A 342 -27.06 -1.17 -5.92
N GLY A 343 -25.76 -0.93 -5.72
CA GLY A 343 -24.69 -1.54 -6.52
C GLY A 343 -24.53 -0.92 -7.91
N GLU A 344 -25.18 0.22 -8.18
CA GLU A 344 -25.13 0.89 -9.48
C GLU A 344 -24.01 1.93 -9.55
N VAL A 345 -23.33 1.98 -10.69
CA VAL A 345 -22.32 3.00 -10.99
C VAL A 345 -22.86 3.97 -12.05
N PHE A 346 -22.94 5.24 -11.69
CA PHE A 346 -23.36 6.33 -12.56
C PHE A 346 -22.13 7.09 -13.05
N VAL A 347 -22.08 7.39 -14.36
CA VAL A 347 -21.02 8.21 -14.96
C VAL A 347 -21.66 9.48 -15.53
N SER A 348 -21.09 10.65 -15.23
CA SER A 348 -21.66 11.94 -15.61
C SER A 348 -21.53 12.20 -17.12
N ALA A 349 -20.42 11.77 -17.72
CA ALA A 349 -20.20 11.71 -19.17
C ALA A 349 -20.33 10.26 -19.66
N PRO A 350 -20.98 9.99 -20.80
CA PRO A 350 -21.04 8.64 -21.34
C PRO A 350 -19.63 8.11 -21.61
N VAL A 351 -19.32 6.94 -21.06
CA VAL A 351 -18.08 6.21 -21.35
C VAL A 351 -18.06 5.88 -22.85
N GLU A 352 -16.99 6.25 -23.55
CA GLU A 352 -16.88 5.94 -24.97
C GLU A 352 -16.76 4.42 -25.13
N LYS A 353 -17.39 3.83 -26.16
CA LYS A 353 -17.32 2.36 -26.40
C LYS A 353 -15.90 1.82 -26.52
N GLU A 354 -14.93 2.68 -26.86
CA GLU A 354 -13.50 2.37 -26.94
C GLU A 354 -12.81 2.23 -25.58
N ASP A 355 -13.45 2.67 -24.48
CA ASP A 355 -12.90 2.56 -23.12
C ASP A 355 -13.17 1.19 -22.48
N TYR A 356 -14.04 0.36 -23.07
CA TYR A 356 -14.36 -0.97 -22.58
C TYR A 356 -13.50 -2.04 -23.25
N ASP A 357 -12.44 -2.47 -22.56
CA ASP A 357 -11.58 -3.53 -23.05
C ASP A 357 -12.03 -4.92 -22.56
N PRO A 358 -12.14 -5.93 -23.45
CA PRO A 358 -12.49 -7.29 -23.05
C PRO A 358 -11.50 -7.93 -22.05
N SER A 359 -10.22 -7.52 -22.03
CA SER A 359 -9.27 -8.07 -21.07
C SER A 359 -9.53 -7.58 -19.64
N ASP A 360 -10.01 -6.34 -19.48
CA ASP A 360 -10.45 -5.78 -18.20
C ASP A 360 -11.63 -6.56 -17.62
N ARG A 361 -12.61 -6.89 -18.48
CA ARG A 361 -13.76 -7.72 -18.10
C ARG A 361 -13.31 -9.11 -17.66
N ASN A 362 -12.47 -9.77 -18.45
CA ASN A 362 -11.97 -11.10 -18.12
C ASN A 362 -11.19 -11.12 -16.81
N PHE A 363 -10.36 -10.10 -16.57
CA PHE A 363 -9.62 -9.95 -15.33
C PHE A 363 -10.55 -9.82 -14.11
N VAL A 364 -11.56 -8.94 -14.16
CA VAL A 364 -12.46 -8.80 -13.01
C VAL A 364 -13.32 -10.02 -12.79
N LEU A 365 -13.74 -10.72 -13.85
CA LEU A 365 -14.42 -12.01 -13.69
C LEU A 365 -13.52 -13.05 -13.01
N GLU A 366 -12.24 -13.14 -13.38
CA GLU A 366 -11.27 -14.02 -12.70
C GLU A 366 -11.13 -13.67 -11.22
N VAL A 367 -11.08 -12.38 -10.88
CA VAL A 367 -11.02 -11.93 -9.48
C VAL A 367 -12.31 -12.28 -8.73
N LEU A 368 -13.48 -12.06 -9.34
CA LEU A 368 -14.78 -12.40 -8.74
C LEU A 368 -14.93 -13.91 -8.52
N ASP A 369 -14.49 -14.73 -9.47
CA ASP A 369 -14.47 -16.19 -9.33
C ASP A 369 -13.53 -16.62 -8.19
N GLY A 370 -12.38 -15.97 -8.06
CA GLY A 370 -11.47 -16.16 -6.93
C GLY A 370 -12.13 -15.79 -5.59
N VAL A 371 -12.77 -14.63 -5.51
CA VAL A 371 -13.50 -14.23 -4.30
C VAL A 371 -14.59 -15.26 -3.95
N ALA A 372 -15.37 -15.71 -4.93
CA ALA A 372 -16.40 -16.73 -4.74
C ALA A 372 -15.83 -18.09 -4.30
N ALA A 373 -14.60 -18.41 -4.72
CA ALA A 373 -13.86 -19.59 -4.31
C ALA A 373 -13.23 -19.46 -2.90
N GLY A 374 -13.40 -18.33 -2.21
CA GLY A 374 -12.94 -18.12 -0.84
C GLY A 374 -11.48 -17.66 -0.72
N TYR A 375 -10.93 -17.03 -1.75
CA TYR A 375 -9.61 -16.41 -1.64
C TYR A 375 -9.65 -15.22 -0.69
N ASP A 376 -8.55 -15.04 0.04
CA ASP A 376 -8.42 -13.94 1.00
C ASP A 376 -8.30 -12.58 0.31
N GLU A 377 -8.46 -11.53 1.10
CA GLU A 377 -8.43 -10.17 0.59
C GLU A 377 -7.04 -9.74 0.11
N GLU A 378 -5.98 -10.33 0.66
CA GLU A 378 -4.61 -10.01 0.24
C GLU A 378 -4.33 -10.54 -1.16
N TRP A 379 -4.90 -11.68 -1.53
CA TRP A 379 -4.91 -12.20 -2.90
C TRP A 379 -5.58 -11.22 -3.85
N VAL A 380 -6.75 -10.68 -3.49
CA VAL A 380 -7.45 -9.68 -4.31
C VAL A 380 -6.57 -8.44 -4.53
N ARG A 381 -5.96 -7.92 -3.46
CA ARG A 381 -5.03 -6.78 -3.56
C ARG A 381 -3.84 -7.10 -4.48
N CYS A 382 -3.28 -8.31 -4.37
CA CYS A 382 -2.19 -8.76 -5.25
C CYS A 382 -2.62 -8.85 -6.72
N MET A 383 -3.84 -9.30 -7.01
CA MET A 383 -4.37 -9.36 -8.38
C MET A 383 -4.42 -7.97 -9.01
N PHE A 384 -4.97 -6.98 -8.30
CA PHE A 384 -5.02 -5.59 -8.77
C PHE A 384 -3.64 -4.94 -8.87
N GLU A 385 -2.73 -5.19 -7.90
CA GLU A 385 -1.35 -4.70 -7.96
C GLU A 385 -0.64 -5.22 -9.22
N GLU A 386 -0.76 -6.51 -9.51
CA GLU A 386 -0.12 -7.14 -10.67
C GLU A 386 -0.74 -6.68 -11.99
N TYR A 387 -2.07 -6.55 -12.04
CA TYR A 387 -2.77 -6.01 -13.19
C TYR A 387 -2.33 -4.56 -13.50
N MET A 388 -2.29 -3.69 -12.47
CA MET A 388 -1.78 -2.32 -12.57
C MET A 388 -0.34 -2.27 -13.06
N ARG A 389 0.53 -3.09 -12.46
CA ARG A 389 1.94 -3.15 -12.81
C ARG A 389 2.14 -3.52 -14.29
N LYS A 390 1.48 -4.59 -14.76
CA LYS A 390 1.63 -5.10 -16.14
C LYS A 390 1.06 -4.18 -17.20
N ASN A 391 -0.12 -3.61 -16.95
CA ASN A 391 -0.90 -2.95 -17.99
C ASN A 391 -0.71 -1.43 -18.01
N VAL A 392 -0.20 -0.85 -16.92
CA VAL A 392 -0.05 0.61 -16.81
C VAL A 392 1.41 0.97 -16.51
N VAL A 393 1.94 0.55 -15.36
CA VAL A 393 3.24 1.02 -14.88
C VAL A 393 4.40 0.55 -15.76
N ASP A 394 4.49 -0.75 -16.04
CA ASP A 394 5.58 -1.32 -16.86
C ASP A 394 5.61 -0.70 -18.27
N ILE A 395 4.44 -0.39 -18.83
CA ILE A 395 4.33 0.21 -20.16
C ILE A 395 4.79 1.68 -20.11
N ALA A 396 4.30 2.45 -19.13
CA ALA A 396 4.67 3.85 -18.96
C ALA A 396 6.16 4.04 -18.67
N LEU A 397 6.79 3.12 -17.94
CA LEU A 397 8.21 3.15 -17.61
C LEU A 397 9.11 2.53 -18.70
N GLY A 398 8.54 1.90 -19.73
CA GLY A 398 9.30 1.16 -20.74
C GLY A 398 9.95 -0.13 -20.21
N GLU A 399 9.49 -0.66 -19.07
CA GLU A 399 9.94 -1.91 -18.47
C GLU A 399 9.23 -3.15 -19.07
N ALA A 400 8.25 -2.94 -19.95
CA ALA A 400 7.51 -3.99 -20.66
C ALA A 400 8.30 -4.68 -21.81
N ASN A 401 9.59 -4.38 -21.96
CA ASN A 401 10.49 -4.88 -23.02
C ASN A 401 10.78 -6.39 -22.97
N TYR A 402 10.16 -7.12 -22.04
CA TYR A 402 10.15 -8.58 -22.02
C TYR A 402 9.15 -9.17 -23.02
N LEU A 403 8.13 -8.43 -23.46
CA LEU A 403 7.16 -8.92 -24.42
C LEU A 403 7.74 -8.96 -25.84
N SER A 404 7.22 -9.84 -26.70
CA SER A 404 7.47 -9.74 -28.14
C SER A 404 6.97 -8.39 -28.67
N PRO A 405 7.59 -7.80 -29.70
CA PRO A 405 7.17 -6.51 -30.26
C PRO A 405 5.68 -6.43 -30.57
N ASP A 406 5.08 -7.48 -31.12
CA ASP A 406 3.66 -7.53 -31.49
C ASP A 406 2.75 -7.55 -30.24
N ALA A 407 3.06 -8.38 -29.25
CA ALA A 407 2.33 -8.43 -27.99
C ALA A 407 2.43 -7.12 -27.20
N LEU A 408 3.61 -6.49 -27.21
CA LEU A 408 3.82 -5.17 -26.62
C LEU A 408 2.99 -4.11 -27.35
N ALA A 409 3.03 -4.08 -28.69
CA ALA A 409 2.25 -3.13 -29.48
C ALA A 409 0.75 -3.26 -29.21
N LYS A 410 0.23 -4.50 -29.16
CA LYS A 410 -1.18 -4.77 -28.82
C LYS A 410 -1.53 -4.29 -27.42
N ARG A 411 -0.73 -4.65 -26.40
CA ARG A 411 -0.99 -4.27 -25.01
C ARG A 411 -0.89 -2.76 -24.80
N SER A 412 0.12 -2.13 -25.40
CA SER A 412 0.31 -0.68 -25.37
C SER A 412 -0.83 0.04 -26.04
N ALA A 413 -1.32 -0.43 -27.20
CA ALA A 413 -2.46 0.19 -27.89
C ALA A 413 -3.72 0.23 -27.03
N VAL A 414 -4.04 -0.86 -26.31
CA VAL A 414 -5.19 -0.94 -25.40
C VAL A 414 -5.06 0.04 -24.23
N ASN A 415 -3.86 0.17 -23.66
CA ASN A 415 -3.66 0.96 -22.44
C ASN A 415 -3.21 2.41 -22.68
N ASN A 416 -2.87 2.79 -23.92
CA ASN A 416 -2.28 4.08 -24.24
C ASN A 416 -3.14 5.26 -23.75
N LYS A 417 -4.45 5.20 -23.98
CA LYS A 417 -5.39 6.26 -23.58
C LYS A 417 -5.39 6.50 -22.08
N ARG A 418 -5.49 5.43 -21.27
CA ARG A 418 -5.46 5.55 -19.80
C ARG A 418 -4.09 5.96 -19.27
N ILE A 419 -3.01 5.48 -19.88
CA ILE A 419 -1.64 5.88 -19.51
C ILE A 419 -1.42 7.36 -19.78
N THR A 420 -1.88 7.87 -20.93
CA THR A 420 -1.75 9.28 -21.29
C THR A 420 -2.55 10.17 -20.34
N LYS A 421 -3.78 9.77 -19.99
CA LYS A 421 -4.57 10.48 -18.98
C LYS A 421 -3.90 10.45 -17.61
N TRP A 422 -3.43 9.28 -17.17
CA TRP A 422 -2.70 9.14 -15.91
C TRP A 422 -1.43 10.01 -15.86
N ALA A 423 -0.67 10.07 -16.96
CA ALA A 423 0.55 10.87 -17.06
C ALA A 423 0.33 12.38 -16.86
N GLN A 424 -0.91 12.87 -17.01
CA GLN A 424 -1.28 14.26 -16.77
C GLN A 424 -1.65 14.56 -15.31
N THR A 425 -1.83 13.53 -14.49
CA THR A 425 -2.24 13.66 -13.08
C THR A 425 -1.07 14.02 -12.17
N ASP A 426 -1.35 14.66 -11.04
CA ASP A 426 -0.33 14.90 -10.01
C ASP A 426 0.12 13.60 -9.32
N SER A 427 -0.74 12.58 -9.28
CA SER A 427 -0.38 11.24 -8.83
C SER A 427 0.76 10.64 -9.68
N TYR A 428 0.79 10.87 -10.99
CA TYR A 428 1.90 10.44 -11.84
C TYR A 428 3.19 11.20 -11.55
N LYS A 429 3.13 12.53 -11.38
CA LYS A 429 4.31 13.34 -11.02
C LYS A 429 4.93 12.84 -9.72
N ARG A 430 4.12 12.69 -8.67
CA ARG A 430 4.55 12.12 -7.38
C ARG A 430 5.11 10.71 -7.53
N PHE A 431 4.48 9.87 -8.37
CA PHE A 431 4.98 8.54 -8.66
C PHE A 431 6.39 8.58 -9.28
N MET A 432 6.63 9.49 -10.22
CA MET A 432 7.92 9.65 -10.91
C MET A 432 9.01 10.27 -10.05
N ASP A 433 8.65 11.23 -9.20
CA ASP A 433 9.58 11.99 -8.36
C ASP A 433 9.97 11.25 -7.06
N SER A 434 9.27 10.17 -6.72
CA SER A 434 9.46 9.53 -5.43
C SER A 434 10.80 8.80 -5.31
N PRO A 435 11.48 8.96 -4.14
CA PRO A 435 12.69 8.20 -3.83
C PRO A 435 12.41 6.69 -3.67
N HIS A 436 11.15 6.25 -3.63
CA HIS A 436 10.77 4.83 -3.64
C HIS A 436 11.13 4.12 -4.96
N ARG A 437 11.38 4.89 -6.03
CA ARG A 437 11.98 4.39 -7.28
C ARG A 437 13.49 4.21 -7.19
N MET A 438 14.13 4.95 -6.28
CA MET A 438 15.59 5.10 -6.17
C MET A 438 16.22 4.21 -5.08
N HIS A 439 15.45 3.79 -4.07
CA HIS A 439 16.02 3.16 -2.88
C HIS A 439 15.52 1.72 -2.69
N PHE A 440 16.50 0.85 -2.46
CA PHE A 440 16.44 -0.61 -2.32
C PHE A 440 16.46 -1.38 -3.63
N HIS A 441 17.58 -1.26 -4.33
CA HIS A 441 18.18 -2.40 -5.03
C HIS A 441 19.45 -2.78 -4.32
N SER A 442 19.53 -4.03 -3.86
CA SER A 442 20.81 -4.67 -3.62
C SER A 442 21.70 -4.52 -4.87
N PRO A 443 23.03 -4.61 -4.73
CA PRO A 443 23.93 -4.47 -5.87
C PRO A 443 23.53 -5.35 -7.07
N ALA A 444 22.97 -6.54 -6.81
CA ALA A 444 22.48 -7.47 -7.82
C ALA A 444 21.28 -6.95 -8.65
N PHE A 445 20.43 -6.09 -8.09
CA PHE A 445 19.25 -5.53 -8.76
C PHE A 445 19.47 -4.08 -9.23
N ASN A 446 20.65 -3.51 -8.98
CA ASN A 446 20.95 -2.12 -9.28
C ASN A 446 21.57 -1.96 -10.67
N ILE A 447 20.73 -1.59 -11.65
CA ILE A 447 21.13 -1.37 -13.05
C ILE A 447 22.09 -0.17 -13.20
N SER A 448 22.12 0.78 -12.25
CA SER A 448 23.01 1.95 -12.31
C SER A 448 24.43 1.67 -11.81
N TYR A 449 24.64 0.63 -10.99
CA TYR A 449 25.98 0.21 -10.56
C TYR A 449 26.84 -0.25 -11.76
N SER A 450 26.23 -0.79 -12.81
CA SER A 450 26.90 -1.08 -14.08
C SER A 450 27.27 0.16 -14.91
N GLN A 451 26.62 1.31 -14.69
CA GLN A 451 26.93 2.55 -15.39
C GLN A 451 28.05 3.37 -14.69
N ILE A 452 28.12 3.32 -13.35
CA ILE A 452 29.08 4.13 -12.57
C ILE A 452 30.51 3.55 -12.61
N SER A 453 30.67 2.23 -12.80
CA SER A 453 31.99 1.63 -13.03
C SER A 453 32.66 2.09 -14.33
N CYS A 454 31.89 2.60 -15.30
CA CYS A 454 32.44 3.19 -16.53
C CYS A 454 32.93 4.63 -16.38
N VAL A 455 32.59 5.34 -15.30
CA VAL A 455 32.99 6.75 -15.11
C VAL A 455 34.23 6.87 -14.22
N LYS A 456 34.43 5.96 -13.25
CA LYS A 456 35.61 6.01 -12.37
C LYS A 456 36.93 5.62 -13.04
N HIS A 457 36.90 4.96 -14.20
CA HIS A 457 38.12 4.64 -14.95
C HIS A 457 38.53 5.71 -15.98
N THR A 458 37.73 6.77 -16.14
CA THR A 458 37.95 7.86 -17.11
C THR A 458 38.62 9.09 -16.49
N PHE A 459 38.85 9.11 -15.18
CA PHE A 459 39.53 10.21 -14.47
C PHE A 459 40.71 9.66 -13.63
N TYR A 460 41.68 9.00 -14.27
CA TYR A 460 43.00 8.76 -13.67
C TYR A 460 44.14 8.60 -14.69
N MET A 461 43.96 9.17 -15.89
CA MET A 461 45.04 9.28 -16.88
C MET A 461 44.97 10.67 -17.53
N ASP A 462 45.25 11.69 -16.73
CA ASP A 462 45.54 13.03 -17.22
C ASP A 462 46.94 13.41 -16.73
N GLU A 463 47.95 12.89 -17.44
CA GLU A 463 49.25 13.54 -17.63
C GLU A 463 50.09 12.69 -18.59
N TYR A 464 50.57 13.32 -19.67
CA TYR A 464 51.44 12.79 -20.74
C TYR A 464 50.81 11.86 -21.81
N LEU A 465 50.27 12.44 -22.88
CA LEU A 465 50.87 12.36 -24.24
C LEU A 465 50.02 13.15 -25.27
N ARG A 466 50.60 14.21 -25.83
CA ARG A 466 50.18 14.78 -27.13
C ARG A 466 50.71 13.85 -28.23
N ILE A 467 49.83 13.14 -28.95
CA ILE A 467 50.16 12.56 -30.26
C ILE A 467 48.98 12.74 -31.21
N ASP A 468 49.31 13.13 -32.43
CA ASP A 468 48.47 13.61 -33.52
C ASP A 468 47.31 12.69 -33.93
N VAL A 469 46.18 13.36 -34.16
CA VAL A 469 44.97 12.88 -34.83
C VAL A 469 45.32 12.56 -36.28
N VAL A 470 45.18 11.30 -36.74
CA VAL A 470 44.76 10.91 -38.12
C VAL A 470 44.68 9.37 -38.35
N VAL A 471 45.21 8.49 -37.49
CA VAL A 471 45.19 7.02 -37.76
C VAL A 471 44.46 6.17 -36.70
N LEU A 472 43.37 6.66 -36.10
CA LEU A 472 42.64 5.90 -35.07
C LEU A 472 41.12 5.80 -35.31
N ASN A 473 40.68 5.61 -36.56
CA ASN A 473 39.26 5.78 -36.93
C ASN A 473 38.45 4.50 -37.23
N VAL A 474 38.91 3.31 -36.86
CA VAL A 474 38.10 2.07 -37.01
C VAL A 474 38.09 1.22 -35.75
N THR A 475 39.23 1.06 -35.08
CA THR A 475 39.35 0.20 -33.90
C THR A 475 38.70 0.81 -32.66
N MET A 476 38.79 2.14 -32.47
CA MET A 476 38.19 2.79 -31.30
C MET A 476 36.66 2.86 -31.36
N ARG A 477 36.07 2.87 -32.56
CA ARG A 477 34.61 2.80 -32.74
C ARG A 477 34.06 1.42 -32.37
N ILE A 478 34.79 0.35 -32.68
CA ILE A 478 34.41 -1.02 -32.32
C ILE A 478 34.56 -1.24 -30.81
N VAL A 479 35.60 -0.68 -30.17
CA VAL A 479 35.76 -0.75 -28.71
C VAL A 479 34.75 0.15 -27.98
N PHE A 480 34.37 1.31 -28.53
CA PHE A 480 33.28 2.14 -27.98
C PHE A 480 31.91 1.47 -28.14
N LEU A 481 31.65 0.81 -29.27
CA LEU A 481 30.44 0.01 -29.49
C LEU A 481 30.39 -1.24 -28.61
N PHE A 482 31.53 -1.88 -28.31
CA PHE A 482 31.60 -3.00 -27.37
C PHE A 482 31.51 -2.54 -25.89
N ALA A 483 32.07 -1.38 -25.55
CA ALA A 483 32.01 -0.80 -24.20
C ALA A 483 30.62 -0.23 -23.87
N MET A 484 29.84 0.17 -24.88
CA MET A 484 28.41 0.52 -24.73
C MET A 484 27.51 -0.71 -24.52
N TRP A 485 28.05 -1.93 -24.52
CA TRP A 485 27.28 -3.18 -24.48
C TRP A 485 27.56 -4.08 -23.28
N LYS A 486 28.12 -3.55 -22.19
CA LYS A 486 27.83 -4.12 -20.86
C LYS A 486 26.49 -3.58 -20.39
N THR A 487 25.43 -4.11 -20.99
CA THR A 487 24.06 -4.00 -20.49
C THR A 487 24.07 -4.41 -19.02
N GLY A 488 23.62 -3.52 -18.12
CA GLY A 488 23.36 -3.92 -16.74
C GLY A 488 22.42 -5.11 -16.74
N VAL A 489 22.76 -6.17 -16.01
CA VAL A 489 21.93 -7.37 -15.94
C VAL A 489 20.68 -7.02 -15.15
N ASP A 490 19.52 -7.10 -15.80
CA ASP A 490 18.23 -6.85 -15.16
C ASP A 490 17.63 -8.16 -14.66
N LEU A 491 17.91 -8.48 -13.39
CA LEU A 491 17.38 -9.67 -12.73
C LEU A 491 15.85 -9.66 -12.63
N LYS A 492 15.19 -8.49 -12.58
CA LYS A 492 13.72 -8.43 -12.57
C LYS A 492 13.18 -8.91 -13.91
N ARG A 493 13.81 -8.49 -15.01
CA ARG A 493 13.47 -8.97 -16.34
C ARG A 493 13.63 -10.49 -16.44
N HIS A 494 14.74 -11.04 -15.95
CA HIS A 494 14.97 -12.49 -15.95
C HIS A 494 13.88 -13.27 -15.20
N ILE A 495 13.47 -12.78 -14.03
CA ILE A 495 12.38 -13.38 -13.26
C ILE A 495 11.08 -13.38 -14.07
N ARG A 496 10.70 -12.23 -14.66
CA ARG A 496 9.47 -12.10 -15.45
C ARG A 496 9.48 -13.00 -16.68
N SER A 497 10.63 -13.10 -17.36
CA SER A 497 10.84 -13.99 -18.50
C SER A 497 10.51 -15.46 -18.15
N LEU A 498 10.99 -15.95 -17.00
CA LEU A 498 10.73 -17.33 -16.55
C LEU A 498 9.30 -17.55 -16.03
N GLN A 499 8.58 -16.50 -15.62
CA GLN A 499 7.19 -16.58 -15.17
C GLN A 499 6.16 -16.61 -16.33
N GLY A 500 6.61 -16.83 -17.56
CA GLY A 500 5.73 -17.01 -18.73
C GLY A 500 5.26 -15.71 -19.38
N ASP A 501 5.86 -14.57 -19.03
CA ASP A 501 5.57 -13.31 -19.73
C ASP A 501 6.29 -13.21 -21.10
N MET A 502 7.25 -14.10 -21.40
CA MET A 502 7.91 -14.22 -22.72
C MET A 502 7.33 -15.38 -23.54
N ILE A 503 7.05 -15.13 -24.83
CA ILE A 503 6.44 -16.11 -25.75
C ILE A 503 7.49 -17.14 -26.26
N VAL A 504 8.78 -16.78 -26.31
CA VAL A 504 9.86 -17.70 -26.74
C VAL A 504 11.09 -17.46 -25.88
N LEU A 505 11.47 -18.45 -25.07
CA LEU A 505 12.77 -18.51 -24.43
C LEU A 505 13.62 -19.50 -25.23
N ASP A 506 14.75 -19.04 -25.76
CA ASP A 506 15.76 -19.92 -26.31
C ASP A 506 16.59 -20.55 -25.17
N ASP A 507 17.04 -21.79 -25.35
CA ASP A 507 17.80 -22.54 -24.33
C ASP A 507 19.06 -21.77 -23.90
N THR A 508 19.69 -21.03 -24.83
CA THR A 508 20.86 -20.18 -24.56
C THR A 508 20.54 -19.01 -23.62
N LEU A 509 19.34 -18.43 -23.76
CA LEU A 509 18.87 -17.34 -22.91
C LEU A 509 18.55 -17.87 -21.50
N VAL A 510 17.92 -19.05 -21.42
CA VAL A 510 17.64 -19.70 -20.14
C VAL A 510 18.94 -20.02 -19.39
N GLU A 511 19.94 -20.59 -20.08
CA GLU A 511 21.27 -20.82 -19.50
C GLU A 511 21.88 -19.55 -18.92
N LYS A 512 21.84 -18.45 -19.68
CA LYS A 512 22.34 -17.15 -19.23
C LYS A 512 21.58 -16.66 -17.99
N ILE A 513 20.25 -16.73 -17.99
CA ILE A 513 19.42 -16.31 -16.86
C ILE A 513 19.82 -17.02 -15.57
N TYR A 514 19.93 -18.35 -15.60
CA TYR A 514 20.29 -19.12 -14.41
C TYR A 514 21.76 -18.91 -14.00
N SER A 515 22.66 -18.70 -14.96
CA SER A 515 24.04 -18.28 -14.68
C SER A 515 24.10 -16.92 -13.97
N ASP A 516 23.30 -15.97 -14.41
CA ASP A 516 23.23 -14.63 -13.82
C ASP A 516 22.64 -14.68 -12.41
N PHE A 517 21.63 -15.52 -12.14
CA PHE A 517 21.16 -15.75 -10.77
C PHE A 517 22.25 -16.35 -9.87
N ALA A 518 22.98 -17.37 -10.35
CA ALA A 518 24.03 -18.02 -9.57
C ALA A 518 25.27 -17.13 -9.36
N THR A 519 25.50 -16.11 -10.18
CA THR A 519 26.65 -15.21 -10.04
C THR A 519 26.32 -13.95 -9.24
N LEU A 520 25.10 -13.42 -9.38
CA LEU A 520 24.70 -12.15 -8.79
C LEU A 520 24.02 -12.28 -7.43
N LEU A 521 23.35 -13.40 -7.13
CA LEU A 521 22.61 -13.59 -5.86
C LEU A 521 23.45 -14.34 -4.83
N ASN A 522 24.21 -13.61 -4.00
CA ASN A 522 25.17 -14.21 -3.07
C ASN A 522 24.85 -13.92 -1.59
N THR A 523 24.17 -12.82 -1.30
CA THR A 523 23.85 -12.38 0.06
C THR A 523 22.41 -12.68 0.44
N GLU A 524 22.13 -12.75 1.75
CA GLU A 524 20.78 -12.92 2.28
C GLU A 524 19.82 -11.83 1.77
N LEU A 525 20.27 -10.58 1.73
CA LEU A 525 19.47 -9.43 1.28
C LEU A 525 19.12 -9.52 -0.21
N GLU A 526 20.07 -9.92 -1.06
CA GLU A 526 19.83 -10.14 -2.50
C GLU A 526 18.82 -11.27 -2.75
N LEU A 527 18.92 -12.35 -1.97
CA LEU A 527 18.00 -13.49 -2.05
C LEU A 527 16.60 -13.13 -1.54
N GLN A 528 16.50 -12.35 -0.46
CA GLN A 528 15.24 -11.78 0.02
C GLN A 528 14.63 -10.86 -1.05
N GLU A 529 15.42 -10.00 -1.68
CA GLU A 529 14.95 -9.14 -2.75
C GLU A 529 14.45 -9.96 -3.95
N PHE A 530 15.20 -10.99 -4.35
CA PHE A 530 14.82 -11.94 -5.40
C PHE A 530 13.49 -12.63 -5.11
N LEU A 531 13.30 -13.18 -3.91
CA LEU A 531 12.03 -13.76 -3.48
C LEU A 531 10.91 -12.72 -3.43
N SER A 532 11.23 -11.47 -3.09
CA SER A 532 10.26 -10.37 -3.09
C SER A 532 9.69 -10.10 -4.48
N PHE A 533 10.35 -10.54 -5.56
CA PHE A 533 9.90 -10.44 -6.95
C PHE A 533 9.21 -11.71 -7.51
N LEU A 534 9.07 -12.76 -6.69
CA LEU A 534 8.43 -14.02 -7.07
C LEU A 534 7.07 -14.19 -6.37
N PRO A 535 5.99 -13.52 -6.85
CA PRO A 535 4.68 -13.66 -6.25
C PRO A 535 4.16 -15.09 -6.41
N VAL A 536 3.54 -15.64 -5.38
CA VAL A 536 3.04 -17.02 -5.41
C VAL A 536 1.87 -17.20 -6.37
N LEU A 537 1.10 -16.13 -6.62
CA LEU A 537 0.10 -16.08 -7.69
C LEU A 537 0.67 -16.54 -9.05
N ARG A 538 1.97 -16.31 -9.30
CA ARG A 538 2.66 -16.74 -10.51
C ARG A 538 3.54 -17.98 -10.30
N GLY A 539 3.19 -18.83 -9.35
CA GLY A 539 3.97 -20.02 -9.00
C GLY A 539 5.18 -19.75 -8.09
N GLY A 540 5.45 -18.50 -7.70
CA GLY A 540 6.48 -18.18 -6.70
C GLY A 540 7.86 -18.74 -7.05
N LEU A 541 8.57 -19.30 -6.06
CA LEU A 541 9.87 -19.95 -6.28
C LEU A 541 9.76 -21.20 -7.17
N GLN A 542 8.57 -21.78 -7.31
CA GLN A 542 8.36 -23.01 -8.09
C GLN A 542 8.70 -22.81 -9.57
N THR A 543 8.41 -21.65 -10.15
CA THR A 543 8.72 -21.37 -11.57
C THR A 543 10.22 -21.37 -11.84
N ILE A 544 11.02 -20.95 -10.85
CA ILE A 544 12.48 -20.98 -10.95
C ILE A 544 13.01 -22.38 -10.60
N ALA A 545 12.41 -23.07 -9.64
CA ALA A 545 12.82 -24.42 -9.28
C ALA A 545 12.60 -25.44 -10.41
N GLN A 546 11.67 -25.18 -11.35
CA GLN A 546 11.47 -26.01 -12.54
C GLN A 546 12.73 -26.12 -13.43
N GLY A 547 13.70 -25.21 -13.31
CA GLY A 547 15.01 -25.32 -13.98
C GLY A 547 15.76 -26.63 -13.71
N ILE A 548 15.45 -27.33 -12.62
CA ILE A 548 15.94 -28.69 -12.30
C ILE A 548 15.65 -29.70 -13.42
N PHE A 549 14.55 -29.52 -14.14
CA PHE A 549 14.11 -30.42 -15.20
C PHE A 549 14.56 -29.99 -16.61
N HIS A 550 15.24 -28.86 -16.73
CA HIS A 550 15.71 -28.34 -18.02
C HIS A 550 16.74 -29.27 -18.67
N PRO A 551 16.77 -29.50 -19.99
CA PRO A 551 17.71 -30.43 -20.63
C PRO A 551 19.19 -30.06 -20.41
N SER A 552 19.53 -28.77 -20.37
CA SER A 552 20.89 -28.29 -20.12
C SER A 552 21.38 -28.58 -18.70
N ILE A 553 22.57 -29.19 -18.61
CA ILE A 553 23.26 -29.47 -17.34
C ILE A 553 23.62 -28.17 -16.61
N GLY A 554 23.98 -27.10 -17.34
CA GLY A 554 24.32 -25.81 -16.75
C GLY A 554 23.15 -25.18 -16.00
N VAL A 555 21.95 -25.24 -16.59
CA VAL A 555 20.71 -24.77 -15.93
C VAL A 555 20.43 -25.58 -14.68
N LYS A 556 20.50 -26.92 -14.74
CA LYS A 556 20.27 -27.77 -13.56
C LYS A 556 21.25 -27.45 -12.43
N HIS A 557 22.54 -27.35 -12.75
CA HIS A 557 23.58 -27.05 -11.77
C HIS A 557 23.35 -25.68 -11.10
N ASN A 558 23.15 -24.64 -11.91
CA ASN A 558 22.92 -23.28 -11.40
C ASN A 558 21.62 -23.17 -10.59
N THR A 559 20.58 -23.94 -10.96
CA THR A 559 19.35 -24.02 -10.16
C THR A 559 19.62 -24.64 -8.79
N VAL A 560 20.37 -25.74 -8.72
CA VAL A 560 20.74 -26.37 -7.44
C VAL A 560 21.59 -25.45 -6.59
N VAL A 561 22.56 -24.73 -7.18
CA VAL A 561 23.38 -23.73 -6.47
C VAL A 561 22.51 -22.64 -5.85
N LEU A 562 21.56 -22.09 -6.63
CA LEU A 562 20.63 -21.07 -6.14
C LEU A 562 19.75 -21.59 -4.99
N LEU A 563 19.15 -22.76 -5.15
CA LEU A 563 18.30 -23.38 -4.12
C LEU A 563 19.08 -23.70 -2.85
N LYS A 564 20.33 -24.15 -2.97
CA LYS A 564 21.24 -24.39 -1.83
C LYS A 564 21.52 -23.10 -1.06
N ARG A 565 21.73 -21.97 -1.75
CA ARG A 565 21.91 -20.67 -1.09
C ARG A 565 20.65 -20.21 -0.37
N LEU A 566 19.47 -20.43 -0.96
CA LEU A 566 18.19 -20.14 -0.30
C LEU A 566 17.96 -21.01 0.94
N GLU A 567 18.53 -22.22 1.00
CA GLU A 567 18.48 -23.11 2.16
C GLU A 567 19.43 -22.66 3.29
N GLN A 568 20.51 -21.94 2.99
CA GLN A 568 21.52 -21.51 3.97
C GLN A 568 21.00 -20.46 4.96
N PHE A 569 20.05 -19.61 4.55
CA PHE A 569 19.57 -18.51 5.39
C PHE A 569 18.19 -18.81 5.99
N PRO A 570 17.99 -18.60 7.31
CA PRO A 570 16.69 -18.81 7.96
C PRO A 570 15.56 -17.99 7.33
N SER A 571 15.85 -16.76 6.88
CA SER A 571 14.83 -15.86 6.30
C SER A 571 14.30 -16.32 4.94
N THR A 572 15.06 -17.11 4.20
CA THR A 572 14.70 -17.61 2.86
C THR A 572 14.23 -19.06 2.88
N LEU A 573 14.58 -19.82 3.93
CA LEU A 573 14.26 -21.23 4.10
C LEU A 573 12.76 -21.54 4.01
N SER A 574 11.91 -20.68 4.58
CA SER A 574 10.45 -20.85 4.52
C SER A 574 9.92 -20.89 3.08
N SER A 575 10.63 -20.28 2.12
CA SER A 575 10.28 -20.34 0.70
C SER A 575 10.62 -21.68 0.06
N MET A 576 11.69 -22.34 0.52
CA MET A 576 12.09 -23.68 0.09
C MET A 576 11.10 -24.74 0.56
N GLN A 577 10.64 -24.64 1.81
CA GLN A 577 9.66 -25.55 2.40
C GLN A 577 8.30 -25.54 1.67
N ARG A 578 8.00 -24.45 0.94
CA ARG A 578 6.78 -24.31 0.14
C ARG A 578 6.87 -24.94 -1.26
N LEU A 579 8.04 -25.41 -1.68
CA LEU A 579 8.16 -26.12 -2.95
C LEU A 579 7.39 -27.43 -2.91
N ASN A 580 6.81 -27.81 -4.05
CA ASN A 580 6.15 -29.11 -4.18
C ASN A 580 7.11 -30.26 -3.77
N PRO A 581 6.66 -31.27 -3.00
CA PRO A 581 7.49 -32.41 -2.60
C PRO A 581 8.27 -33.06 -3.75
N PHE A 582 7.70 -33.12 -4.95
CA PHE A 582 8.37 -33.66 -6.13
C PHE A 582 9.62 -32.84 -6.54
N LEU A 583 9.52 -31.51 -6.50
CA LEU A 583 10.64 -30.61 -6.76
C LEU A 583 11.71 -30.73 -5.68
N LEU A 584 11.29 -30.83 -4.42
CA LEU A 584 12.21 -30.97 -3.28
C LEU A 584 13.01 -32.28 -3.36
N MET A 585 12.33 -33.40 -3.63
CA MET A 585 12.97 -34.71 -3.82
C MET A 585 13.93 -34.71 -5.02
N SER A 586 13.55 -34.03 -6.11
CA SER A 586 14.39 -33.92 -7.30
C SER A 586 15.64 -33.05 -7.03
N TYR A 587 15.47 -31.95 -6.30
CA TYR A 587 16.57 -31.11 -5.82
C TYR A 587 17.55 -31.91 -4.97
N GLN A 588 17.07 -32.62 -3.95
CA GLN A 588 17.90 -33.47 -3.07
C GLN A 588 18.67 -34.51 -3.89
N ARG A 589 17.99 -35.22 -4.78
CA ARG A 589 18.63 -36.24 -5.64
C ARG A 589 19.75 -35.67 -6.50
N ILE A 590 19.55 -34.52 -7.14
CA ILE A 590 20.60 -33.91 -7.99
C ILE A 590 21.73 -33.33 -7.13
N HIS A 591 21.40 -32.71 -6.00
CA HIS A 591 22.38 -32.24 -5.04
C HIS A 591 23.33 -33.37 -4.59
N ASP A 592 22.77 -34.54 -4.25
CA ASP A 592 23.55 -35.69 -3.78
C ASP A 592 24.44 -36.31 -4.88
N ILE A 593 24.02 -36.19 -6.14
CA ILE A 593 24.83 -36.62 -7.29
C ILE A 593 26.02 -35.67 -7.51
N VAL A 594 25.83 -34.38 -7.26
CA VAL A 594 26.85 -33.34 -7.48
C VAL A 594 27.85 -33.25 -6.31
N ASN A 595 27.42 -33.55 -5.07
CA ASN A 595 28.26 -33.55 -3.86
C ASN A 595 28.15 -34.90 -3.10
N PRO A 596 28.87 -35.95 -3.52
CA PRO A 596 28.81 -37.27 -2.87
C PRO A 596 29.38 -37.29 -1.44
N ASP A 597 30.17 -36.28 -1.04
CA ASP A 597 30.92 -36.23 0.23
C ASP A 597 30.10 -35.78 1.47
N THR A 598 28.76 -35.74 1.37
CA THR A 598 27.88 -35.41 2.51
C THR A 598 27.14 -36.64 3.09
N ARG A 599 27.53 -37.85 2.68
CA ARG A 599 27.10 -39.10 3.33
C ARG A 599 27.99 -39.40 4.52
N ASP A 600 27.51 -39.06 5.72
CA ASP A 600 27.86 -39.75 6.96
C ASP A 600 26.58 -40.27 7.62
#